data_AF-A0A6H5HHC9-F1
#
_entry.id   AF-A0A6H5HHC9-F1
#
_cell.length_a   1.000
_cell.length_b   1.000
_cell.length_c   1.000
_cell.angle_alpha   90.00
_cell.angle_beta   90.00
_cell.angle_gamma   90.00
#
_symmetry.space_group_name_H-M   'P 1'
#
loop_
_entity.id
_entity.type
_entity.pdbx_description
1 polymer ?
#
loop_
_entity_poly.entity_id
_entity_poly.type
_entity_poly.pdbx_seq_one_letter_code
_entity_poly.pdbx_strand_id
1 'polypeptide(L)'
;MSDDKYVQMFTTLNERVAKMSDEEMKNILVSLVLWRSICSSYQPEFYVLANAIDKALVPKVNLLSAEKTLQIFEVLYQLRLLKTSDFVYNATKRLSRRVRKLTSEQLVLFLFYLNSLRTAKKYVEFLDIEEKLSRVVNKLTIEEIGVACAGFFKTESYLHYPELIDAIVTKMIQNADTAPEITLVCIMKRYCSFIPDRNKKLTFHQKFEVEVMDTLKRLTGDQYSTMYLLPNHPRADHVVRWDSKNDFSPLPDDFAATEPFAGLVRSPGPDYVAVVPVTRNMFLKNGNDELMGECVVKIRQLKALGYRPVVNHCQNK
;
A
#
# COMPACT_ATOMS: atom_id res chain seq x y z
N MET A 1 21.22 16.10 -25.10
CA MET A 1 21.99 16.08 -26.36
C MET A 1 22.20 14.63 -26.73
N SER A 2 21.68 14.21 -27.88
CA SER A 2 21.91 12.88 -28.45
C SER A 2 23.25 12.93 -29.17
N ASP A 3 24.26 12.25 -28.63
CA ASP A 3 25.56 12.07 -29.26
C ASP A 3 25.39 10.93 -30.29
N ASP A 4 25.71 11.19 -31.57
CA ASP A 4 25.46 10.30 -32.71
C ASP A 4 26.01 8.88 -32.48
N LYS A 5 27.08 8.74 -31.69
CA LYS A 5 27.63 7.42 -31.34
C LYS A 5 26.64 6.55 -30.57
N TYR A 6 25.81 7.13 -29.70
CA TYR A 6 24.81 6.38 -28.92
C TYR A 6 23.61 6.01 -29.77
N VAL A 7 23.20 6.88 -30.70
CA VAL A 7 22.15 6.58 -31.69
C VAL A 7 22.55 5.38 -32.53
N GLN A 8 23.78 5.37 -33.06
CA GLN A 8 24.28 4.27 -33.86
C GLN A 8 24.36 2.98 -33.04
N MET A 9 24.86 3.06 -31.80
CA MET A 9 24.92 1.92 -30.88
C MET A 9 23.53 1.31 -30.62
N PHE A 10 22.54 2.13 -30.25
CA PHE A 10 21.19 1.65 -29.98
C PHE A 10 20.53 1.06 -31.23
N THR A 11 20.75 1.68 -32.40
CA THR A 11 20.25 1.17 -33.68
C THR A 11 20.83 -0.20 -34.01
N THR A 12 22.15 -0.37 -33.92
CA THR A 12 22.82 -1.66 -34.16
C THR A 12 22.40 -2.73 -33.15
N LEU A 13 22.21 -2.37 -31.88
CA LEU A 13 21.70 -3.31 -30.88
C LEU A 13 20.28 -3.76 -31.21
N ASN A 14 19.40 -2.83 -31.57
CA ASN A 14 18.00 -3.10 -31.89
C ASN A 14 17.85 -4.12 -33.04
N GLU A 15 18.68 -4.02 -34.08
CA GLU A 15 18.69 -4.97 -35.21
C GLU A 15 19.11 -6.39 -34.81
N ARG A 16 19.88 -6.53 -33.74
CA ARG A 16 20.44 -7.82 -33.30
C ARG A 16 19.67 -8.47 -32.15
N VAL A 17 18.91 -7.69 -31.37
CA VAL A 17 18.19 -8.16 -30.16
C VAL A 17 17.38 -9.43 -30.39
N ALA A 18 16.69 -9.55 -31.54
CA ALA A 18 15.88 -10.73 -31.85
C ALA A 18 16.70 -12.03 -32.06
N LYS A 19 18.00 -11.92 -32.34
CA LYS A 19 18.90 -13.05 -32.63
C LYS A 19 19.85 -13.37 -31.47
N MET A 20 19.83 -12.57 -30.40
CA MET A 20 20.73 -12.73 -29.27
C MET A 20 20.36 -13.97 -28.44
N SER A 21 21.38 -14.69 -28.01
CA SER A 21 21.28 -15.71 -26.97
C SER A 21 20.87 -15.11 -25.62
N ASP A 22 20.46 -15.97 -24.68
CA ASP A 22 20.10 -15.54 -23.32
C ASP A 22 21.27 -14.85 -22.60
N GLU A 23 22.50 -15.33 -22.81
CA GLU A 23 23.69 -14.76 -22.18
C GLU A 23 24.07 -13.41 -22.78
N GLU A 24 23.97 -13.26 -24.11
CA GLU A 24 24.17 -11.97 -24.77
C GLU A 24 23.12 -10.94 -24.32
N MET A 25 21.85 -11.35 -24.21
CA MET A 25 20.76 -10.50 -23.73
C MET A 25 21.03 -10.01 -22.32
N LYS A 26 21.45 -10.92 -21.43
CA LYS A 26 21.82 -10.59 -20.05
C LYS A 26 22.99 -9.61 -20.00
N ASN A 27 24.06 -9.86 -20.77
CA ASN A 27 25.24 -9.01 -20.80
C ASN A 27 24.91 -7.60 -21.30
N ILE A 28 24.03 -7.48 -22.30
CA ILE A 28 23.57 -6.18 -22.79
C ILE A 28 22.72 -5.46 -21.75
N LEU A 29 21.76 -6.15 -21.14
CA LEU A 29 20.94 -5.58 -20.08
C LEU A 29 21.78 -5.03 -18.93
N VAL A 30 22.78 -5.80 -18.46
CA VAL A 30 23.72 -5.36 -17.42
C VAL A 30 24.60 -4.20 -17.91
N SER A 31 25.07 -4.22 -19.15
CA SER A 31 25.88 -3.14 -19.72
C SER A 31 25.09 -1.83 -19.82
N LEU A 32 23.80 -1.90 -20.20
CA LEU A 32 22.92 -0.73 -20.28
C LEU A 32 22.71 -0.07 -18.91
N VAL A 33 22.71 -0.85 -17.82
CA VAL A 33 22.65 -0.29 -16.45
C VAL A 33 23.86 0.61 -16.17
N LEU A 34 25.06 0.22 -16.61
CA LEU A 34 26.27 1.04 -16.45
C LEU A 34 26.16 2.38 -17.18
N TRP A 35 25.31 2.43 -18.22
CA TRP A 35 25.03 3.62 -19.02
C TRP A 35 23.67 4.25 -18.72
N ARG A 36 23.15 4.09 -17.49
CA ARG A 36 21.86 4.65 -17.06
C ARG A 36 21.66 6.15 -17.33
N SER A 37 22.74 6.93 -17.40
CA SER A 37 22.68 8.39 -17.63
C SER A 37 22.19 8.75 -19.04
N ILE A 38 22.41 7.86 -20.01
CA ILE A 38 21.96 8.02 -21.40
C ILE A 38 20.74 7.13 -21.72
N CYS A 39 20.48 6.10 -20.92
CA CYS A 39 19.34 5.20 -21.08
C CYS A 39 18.06 5.80 -20.47
N SER A 40 17.46 6.78 -21.15
CA SER A 40 16.22 7.41 -20.74
C SER A 40 15.08 7.04 -21.68
N SER A 41 13.92 6.67 -21.14
CA SER A 41 12.71 6.38 -21.93
C SER A 41 12.21 7.57 -22.76
N TYR A 42 12.70 8.78 -22.48
CA TYR A 42 12.44 9.98 -23.28
C TYR A 42 13.35 10.10 -24.51
N GLN A 43 14.43 9.31 -24.60
CA GLN A 43 15.24 9.22 -25.81
C GLN A 43 14.60 8.22 -26.77
N PRO A 44 14.21 8.64 -27.99
CA PRO A 44 13.50 7.78 -28.94
C PRO A 44 14.25 6.48 -29.25
N GLU A 45 15.57 6.55 -29.41
CA GLU A 45 16.42 5.42 -29.78
C GLU A 45 16.48 4.37 -28.67
N PHE A 46 16.64 4.81 -27.43
CA PHE A 46 16.60 3.93 -26.27
C PHE A 46 15.21 3.34 -26.08
N TYR A 47 14.15 4.13 -26.29
CA TYR A 47 12.77 3.63 -26.21
C TYR A 47 12.50 2.52 -27.23
N VAL A 48 12.97 2.66 -28.47
CA VAL A 48 12.87 1.62 -29.51
C VAL A 48 13.62 0.36 -29.09
N LEU A 49 14.86 0.50 -28.62
CA LEU A 49 15.66 -0.63 -28.13
C LEU A 49 14.99 -1.33 -26.94
N ALA A 50 14.50 -0.57 -25.95
CA ALA A 50 13.81 -1.09 -24.77
C ALA A 50 12.58 -1.92 -25.15
N ASN A 51 11.78 -1.45 -26.12
CA ASN A 51 10.64 -2.20 -26.63
C ASN A 51 11.04 -3.48 -27.37
N ALA A 52 12.14 -3.45 -28.13
CA ALA A 52 12.64 -4.65 -28.81
C ALA A 52 13.13 -5.69 -27.80
N ILE A 53 13.85 -5.27 -26.75
CA ILE A 53 14.29 -6.13 -25.67
C ILE A 53 13.07 -6.74 -24.96
N ASP A 54 12.08 -5.93 -24.60
CA ASP A 54 10.86 -6.40 -23.94
C ASP A 54 10.12 -7.45 -24.78
N LYS A 55 9.94 -7.19 -26.09
CA LYS A 55 9.35 -8.15 -27.04
C LYS A 55 10.14 -9.46 -27.12
N ALA A 56 11.47 -9.42 -27.04
CA ALA A 56 12.31 -10.62 -27.03
C ALA A 56 12.21 -11.40 -25.71
N LEU A 57 11.89 -10.73 -24.60
CA LEU A 57 11.74 -11.35 -23.28
C LEU A 57 10.36 -11.99 -23.08
N VAL A 58 9.29 -11.41 -23.62
CA VAL A 58 7.90 -11.88 -23.43
C VAL A 58 7.70 -13.39 -23.71
N PRO A 59 8.19 -13.97 -24.82
CA PRO A 59 8.07 -15.40 -25.08
C PRO A 59 8.75 -16.29 -24.02
N LYS A 60 9.76 -15.75 -23.32
CA LYS A 60 10.58 -16.48 -22.35
C LYS A 60 9.93 -16.55 -20.96
N VAL A 61 8.84 -15.81 -20.70
CA VAL A 61 8.18 -15.74 -19.38
C VAL A 61 7.91 -17.12 -18.78
N ASN A 62 7.44 -18.08 -19.59
CA ASN A 62 7.10 -19.42 -19.10
C ASN A 62 8.32 -20.33 -18.91
N LEU A 63 9.45 -20.03 -19.57
CA LEU A 63 10.68 -20.83 -19.55
C LEU A 63 11.59 -20.45 -18.38
N LEU A 64 11.51 -19.21 -17.90
CA LEU A 64 12.41 -18.70 -16.86
C LEU A 64 12.04 -19.20 -15.45
N SER A 65 13.06 -19.50 -14.64
CA SER A 65 12.88 -19.73 -13.19
C SER A 65 12.44 -18.44 -12.49
N ALA A 66 11.93 -18.57 -11.25
CA ALA A 66 11.57 -17.40 -10.44
C ALA A 66 12.79 -16.49 -10.19
N GLU A 67 13.93 -17.08 -9.88
CA GLU A 67 15.20 -16.38 -9.68
C GLU A 67 15.62 -15.57 -10.91
N LYS A 68 15.70 -16.20 -12.10
CA LYS A 68 16.05 -15.50 -13.34
C LYS A 68 15.05 -14.38 -13.67
N THR A 69 13.77 -14.59 -13.37
CA THR A 69 12.72 -13.57 -13.57
C THR A 69 12.98 -12.35 -12.69
N LEU A 70 13.27 -12.55 -11.41
CA LEU A 70 13.54 -11.47 -10.45
C LEU A 70 14.87 -10.76 -10.74
N GLN A 71 15.87 -11.45 -11.26
CA GLN A 71 17.11 -10.82 -11.76
C GLN A 71 16.82 -9.88 -12.94
N ILE A 72 15.95 -10.27 -13.87
CA ILE A 72 15.53 -9.39 -14.97
C ILE A 72 14.73 -8.20 -14.43
N PHE A 73 13.87 -8.41 -13.41
CA PHE A 73 13.15 -7.30 -12.77
C PHE A 73 14.12 -6.27 -12.18
N GLU A 74 15.21 -6.71 -11.53
CA GLU A 74 16.24 -5.81 -10.99
C GLU A 74 16.82 -4.92 -12.08
N VAL A 75 17.24 -5.51 -13.20
CA VAL A 75 17.83 -4.75 -14.31
C VAL A 75 16.81 -3.78 -14.91
N LEU A 76 15.58 -4.22 -15.16
CA LEU A 76 14.52 -3.35 -15.68
C LEU A 76 14.11 -2.25 -14.69
N TYR A 77 14.20 -2.51 -13.39
CA TYR A 77 13.99 -1.52 -12.34
C TYR A 77 15.08 -0.44 -12.36
N GLN A 78 16.35 -0.85 -12.43
CA GLN A 78 17.49 0.07 -12.54
C GLN A 78 17.45 0.93 -13.81
N LEU A 79 16.95 0.37 -14.92
CA LEU A 79 16.72 1.07 -16.19
C LEU A 79 15.41 1.89 -16.22
N ARG A 80 14.62 1.89 -15.14
CA ARG A 80 13.31 2.56 -15.05
C ARG A 80 12.26 2.06 -16.06
N LEU A 81 12.43 0.85 -16.57
CA LEU A 81 11.54 0.19 -17.54
C LEU A 81 10.50 -0.73 -16.89
N LEU A 82 10.62 -1.00 -15.59
CA LEU A 82 9.80 -1.98 -14.88
C LEU A 82 8.28 -1.79 -15.09
N LYS A 83 7.79 -0.55 -15.11
CA LYS A 83 6.35 -0.23 -15.21
C LYS A 83 5.78 -0.34 -16.62
N THR A 84 6.63 -0.26 -17.64
CA THR A 84 6.23 -0.18 -19.05
C THR A 84 6.45 -1.49 -19.80
N SER A 85 7.01 -2.49 -19.13
CA SER A 85 7.39 -3.77 -19.72
C SER A 85 6.23 -4.78 -19.71
N ASP A 86 5.87 -5.29 -20.89
CA ASP A 86 4.92 -6.39 -21.05
C ASP A 86 5.48 -7.69 -20.48
N PHE A 87 6.81 -7.89 -20.53
CA PHE A 87 7.47 -9.00 -19.84
C PHE A 87 7.16 -8.96 -18.34
N VAL A 88 7.34 -7.79 -17.69
CA VAL A 88 7.10 -7.63 -16.25
C VAL A 88 5.64 -7.88 -15.90
N TYR A 89 4.70 -7.39 -16.71
CA TYR A 89 3.27 -7.67 -16.52
C TYR A 89 2.97 -9.18 -16.52
N ASN A 90 3.41 -9.88 -17.57
CA ASN A 90 3.16 -11.32 -17.74
C ASN A 90 3.88 -12.16 -16.69
N ALA A 91 5.14 -11.81 -16.39
CA ALA A 91 5.95 -12.48 -15.38
C ALA A 91 5.39 -12.29 -13.97
N THR A 92 4.90 -11.10 -13.62
CA THR A 92 4.27 -10.82 -12.33
C THR A 92 3.02 -11.68 -12.12
N LYS A 93 2.17 -11.78 -13.15
CA LYS A 93 0.98 -12.65 -13.12
C LYS A 93 1.32 -14.13 -12.99
N ARG A 94 2.45 -14.56 -13.56
CA ARG A 94 2.94 -15.94 -13.43
C ARG A 94 3.50 -16.21 -12.04
N LEU A 95 4.30 -15.28 -11.50
CA LEU A 95 4.89 -15.41 -10.16
C LEU A 95 3.81 -15.42 -9.08
N SER A 96 2.79 -14.57 -9.18
CA SER A 96 1.68 -14.56 -8.22
C SER A 96 0.95 -15.91 -8.15
N ARG A 97 0.60 -16.49 -9.31
CA ARG A 97 -0.02 -17.83 -9.40
C ARG A 97 0.84 -18.97 -8.86
N ARG A 98 2.15 -18.73 -8.68
CA ARG A 98 3.13 -19.71 -8.19
C ARG A 98 3.79 -19.25 -6.89
N VAL A 99 3.18 -18.30 -6.17
CA VAL A 99 3.79 -17.67 -4.99
C VAL A 99 4.18 -18.68 -3.91
N ARG A 100 3.42 -19.78 -3.78
CA ARG A 100 3.70 -20.87 -2.83
C ARG A 100 5.09 -21.49 -3.03
N LYS A 101 5.60 -21.50 -4.28
CA LYS A 101 6.90 -22.04 -4.67
C LYS A 101 8.07 -21.07 -4.45
N LEU A 102 7.81 -19.81 -4.13
CA LEU A 102 8.88 -18.84 -3.87
C LEU A 102 9.54 -19.11 -2.52
N THR A 103 10.85 -18.87 -2.46
CA THR A 103 11.58 -18.77 -1.18
C THR A 103 11.17 -17.50 -0.42
N SER A 104 11.58 -17.37 0.84
CA SER A 104 11.36 -16.16 1.64
C SER A 104 11.94 -14.92 0.95
N GLU A 105 13.18 -15.02 0.48
CA GLU A 105 13.94 -13.93 -0.14
C GLU A 105 13.29 -13.54 -1.47
N GLN A 106 12.88 -14.54 -2.26
CA GLN A 106 12.17 -14.31 -3.53
C GLN A 106 10.79 -13.66 -3.31
N LEU A 107 10.08 -14.01 -2.23
CA LEU A 107 8.81 -13.39 -1.88
C LEU A 107 9.00 -11.91 -1.52
N VAL A 108 10.00 -11.60 -0.69
CA VAL A 108 10.32 -10.22 -0.28
C VAL A 108 10.73 -9.38 -1.49
N LEU A 109 11.60 -9.91 -2.37
CA LEU A 109 11.95 -9.26 -3.64
C LEU A 109 10.74 -9.07 -4.54
N PHE A 110 9.85 -10.05 -4.62
CA PHE A 110 8.63 -9.92 -5.40
C PHE A 110 7.73 -8.80 -4.86
N LEU A 111 7.49 -8.74 -3.54
CA LEU A 111 6.77 -7.66 -2.88
C LEU A 111 7.46 -6.29 -3.04
N PHE A 112 8.80 -6.27 -3.05
CA PHE A 112 9.57 -5.07 -3.37
C PHE A 112 9.24 -4.53 -4.76
N TYR A 113 9.18 -5.37 -5.80
CA TYR A 113 8.82 -4.90 -7.15
C TYR A 113 7.35 -4.52 -7.27
N LEU A 114 6.45 -5.20 -6.55
CA LEU A 114 5.03 -4.83 -6.49
C LEU A 114 4.83 -3.40 -5.96
N ASN A 115 5.68 -2.91 -5.05
CA ASN A 115 5.70 -1.51 -4.61
C ASN A 115 5.78 -0.52 -5.78
N SER A 116 6.60 -0.86 -6.76
CA SER A 116 6.87 -0.03 -7.93
C SER A 116 5.74 -0.14 -8.93
N LEU A 117 5.09 -1.30 -9.04
CA LEU A 117 4.03 -1.53 -10.01
C LEU A 117 2.69 -0.91 -9.62
N ARG A 118 2.38 -0.71 -8.32
CA ARG A 118 1.19 -0.04 -7.71
C ARG A 118 -0.20 -0.52 -8.18
N THR A 119 -0.45 -0.61 -9.48
CA THR A 119 -1.68 -1.11 -10.12
C THR A 119 -1.73 -2.63 -10.21
N ALA A 120 -0.73 -3.33 -9.66
CA ALA A 120 -0.61 -4.79 -9.73
C ALA A 120 -1.81 -5.53 -9.14
N LYS A 121 -2.51 -4.95 -8.15
CA LYS A 121 -3.74 -5.51 -7.58
C LYS A 121 -4.84 -5.83 -8.59
N LYS A 122 -4.79 -5.26 -9.80
CA LYS A 122 -5.76 -5.54 -10.87
C LYS A 122 -5.58 -6.93 -11.52
N TYR A 123 -4.42 -7.57 -11.32
CA TYR A 123 -4.08 -8.82 -12.01
C TYR A 123 -3.24 -9.79 -11.15
N VAL A 124 -3.08 -9.48 -9.86
CA VAL A 124 -2.35 -10.28 -8.86
C VAL A 124 -3.30 -10.58 -7.70
N GLU A 125 -3.40 -11.85 -7.34
CA GLU A 125 -4.14 -12.30 -6.15
C GLU A 125 -3.27 -12.13 -4.90
N PHE A 126 -3.59 -11.12 -4.08
CA PHE A 126 -2.83 -10.81 -2.87
C PHE A 126 -3.09 -11.78 -1.72
N LEU A 127 -4.21 -12.49 -1.73
CA LEU A 127 -4.54 -13.44 -0.67
C LEU A 127 -3.54 -14.61 -0.63
N ASP A 128 -3.16 -15.17 -1.78
CA ASP A 128 -2.15 -16.24 -1.85
C ASP A 128 -0.75 -15.74 -1.42
N ILE A 129 -0.44 -14.48 -1.73
CA ILE A 129 0.81 -13.83 -1.31
C ILE A 129 0.83 -13.68 0.21
N GLU A 130 -0.30 -13.26 0.76
CA GLU A 130 -0.48 -13.08 2.20
C GLU A 130 -0.39 -14.40 2.95
N GLU A 131 -1.05 -15.45 2.45
CA GLU A 131 -0.97 -16.81 3.00
C GLU A 131 0.47 -17.33 2.99
N LYS A 132 1.23 -17.05 1.93
CA LYS A 132 2.64 -17.42 1.89
C LYS A 132 3.46 -16.59 2.89
N LEU A 133 3.20 -15.29 3.00
CA LEU A 133 3.89 -14.40 3.93
C LEU A 133 3.66 -14.82 5.39
N SER A 134 2.43 -15.18 5.78
CA SER A 134 2.12 -15.66 7.13
C SER A 134 2.95 -16.87 7.54
N ARG A 135 3.25 -17.77 6.60
CA ARG A 135 4.06 -18.97 6.83
C ARG A 135 5.57 -18.69 6.97
N VAL A 136 6.06 -17.56 6.48
CA VAL A 136 7.51 -17.26 6.44
C VAL A 136 7.92 -16.03 7.24
N VAL A 137 6.97 -15.20 7.71
CA VAL A 137 7.22 -13.93 8.42
C VAL A 137 8.18 -14.08 9.62
N ASN A 138 8.10 -15.20 10.34
CA ASN A 138 8.98 -15.46 11.48
C ASN A 138 10.45 -15.61 11.09
N LYS A 139 10.75 -15.95 9.83
CA LYS A 139 12.11 -16.08 9.29
C LYS A 139 12.68 -14.77 8.75
N LEU A 140 11.84 -13.77 8.49
CA LEU A 140 12.24 -12.51 7.85
C LEU A 140 12.89 -11.55 8.85
N THR A 141 13.74 -10.63 8.40
CA THR A 141 14.17 -9.52 9.28
C THR A 141 13.06 -8.46 9.42
N ILE A 142 13.22 -7.51 10.35
CA ILE A 142 12.24 -6.42 10.50
C ILE A 142 12.17 -5.54 9.23
N GLU A 143 13.30 -5.34 8.56
CA GLU A 143 13.40 -4.59 7.30
C GLU A 143 12.68 -5.31 6.16
N GLU A 144 12.85 -6.63 6.03
CA GLU A 144 12.14 -7.44 5.05
C GLU A 144 10.62 -7.42 5.29
N ILE A 145 10.19 -7.43 6.55
CA ILE A 145 8.80 -7.22 6.94
C ILE A 145 8.33 -5.82 6.53
N GLY A 146 9.15 -4.79 6.73
CA GLY A 146 8.87 -3.43 6.27
C GLY A 146 8.67 -3.35 4.76
N VAL A 147 9.54 -4.00 3.97
CA VAL A 147 9.41 -4.11 2.51
C VAL A 147 8.11 -4.82 2.11
N ALA A 148 7.77 -5.91 2.79
CA ALA A 148 6.52 -6.63 2.57
C ALA A 148 5.30 -5.76 2.87
N CYS A 149 5.26 -5.09 4.03
CA CYS A 149 4.18 -4.19 4.42
C CYS A 149 4.02 -3.03 3.45
N ALA A 150 5.14 -2.45 2.98
CA ALA A 150 5.11 -1.44 1.94
C ALA A 150 4.45 -1.96 0.66
N GLY A 151 4.72 -3.23 0.30
CA GLY A 151 4.15 -3.93 -0.85
C GLY A 151 2.64 -3.87 -0.84
N PHE A 152 2.04 -4.41 0.22
CA PHE A 152 0.59 -4.39 0.44
C PHE A 152 0.03 -2.96 0.47
N PHE A 153 0.70 -2.04 1.17
CA PHE A 153 0.24 -0.65 1.28
C PHE A 153 0.21 0.05 -0.09
N LYS A 154 1.31 0.02 -0.87
CA LYS A 154 1.42 0.74 -2.15
C LYS A 154 0.57 0.14 -3.26
N THR A 155 0.14 -1.10 -3.12
CA THR A 155 -0.83 -1.74 -4.02
C THR A 155 -2.27 -1.64 -3.52
N GLU A 156 -2.50 -0.96 -2.39
CA GLU A 156 -3.82 -0.82 -1.76
C GLU A 156 -4.47 -2.19 -1.51
N SER A 157 -3.67 -3.12 -0.98
CA SER A 157 -4.05 -4.50 -0.64
C SER A 157 -4.00 -4.70 0.87
N TYR A 158 -4.94 -5.48 1.40
CA TYR A 158 -5.06 -5.67 2.84
C TYR A 158 -4.37 -6.96 3.30
N LEU A 159 -3.94 -6.92 4.56
CA LEU A 159 -3.61 -8.09 5.38
C LEU A 159 -4.88 -8.49 6.15
N HIS A 160 -5.31 -9.73 5.98
CA HIS A 160 -6.48 -10.36 6.57
C HIS A 160 -6.13 -11.39 7.65
N TYR A 161 -4.96 -12.05 7.58
CA TYR A 161 -4.58 -13.11 8.53
C TYR A 161 -4.16 -12.51 9.88
N PRO A 162 -4.92 -12.74 10.96
CA PRO A 162 -4.60 -12.21 12.28
C PRO A 162 -3.24 -12.67 12.79
N GLU A 163 -2.88 -13.94 12.53
CA GLU A 163 -1.61 -14.51 12.98
C GLU A 163 -0.40 -13.83 12.33
N LEU A 164 -0.55 -13.39 11.07
CA LEU A 164 0.49 -12.61 10.39
C LEU A 164 0.60 -11.22 11.00
N ILE A 165 -0.53 -10.57 11.28
CA ILE A 165 -0.55 -9.24 11.92
C ILE A 165 0.12 -9.31 13.30
N ASP A 166 -0.24 -10.30 14.12
CA ASP A 166 0.34 -10.51 15.45
C ASP A 166 1.84 -10.77 15.38
N ALA A 167 2.30 -11.56 14.40
CA ALA A 167 3.72 -11.81 14.17
C ALA A 167 4.47 -10.52 13.77
N ILE A 168 3.89 -9.70 12.89
CA ILE A 168 4.48 -8.40 12.48
C ILE A 168 4.60 -7.45 13.68
N VAL A 169 3.53 -7.30 14.47
CA VAL A 169 3.50 -6.43 15.64
C VAL A 169 4.49 -6.91 16.70
N THR A 170 4.50 -8.21 17.00
CA THR A 170 5.45 -8.80 17.96
C THR A 170 6.90 -8.52 17.55
N LYS A 171 7.21 -8.69 16.26
CA LYS A 171 8.55 -8.47 15.75
C LYS A 171 8.94 -6.99 15.74
N MET A 172 7.99 -6.10 15.49
CA MET A 172 8.21 -4.66 15.62
C MET A 172 8.55 -4.29 17.07
N ILE A 173 7.78 -4.79 18.05
CA ILE A 173 8.04 -4.54 19.48
C ILE A 173 9.42 -5.03 19.88
N GLN A 174 9.81 -6.24 19.44
CA GLN A 174 11.14 -6.80 19.71
C GLN A 174 12.30 -6.00 19.11
N ASN A 175 12.03 -5.19 18.08
CA ASN A 175 13.02 -4.39 17.38
C ASN A 175 12.75 -2.88 17.52
N ALA A 176 11.96 -2.46 18.52
CA ALA A 176 11.50 -1.07 18.63
C ALA A 176 12.65 -0.06 18.69
N ASP A 177 13.75 -0.42 19.37
CA ASP A 177 14.91 0.46 19.57
C ASP A 177 15.93 0.39 18.42
N THR A 178 15.87 -0.65 17.58
CA THR A 178 16.88 -0.94 16.56
C THR A 178 16.36 -0.84 15.13
N ALA A 179 15.04 -0.91 14.93
CA ALA A 179 14.42 -0.88 13.62
C ALA A 179 14.66 0.49 12.96
N PRO A 180 15.12 0.53 11.69
CA PRO A 180 15.23 1.78 10.96
C PRO A 180 13.89 2.50 10.89
N GLU A 181 13.89 3.82 11.04
CA GLU A 181 12.66 4.64 11.03
C GLU A 181 11.81 4.39 9.77
N ILE A 182 12.44 4.23 8.60
CA ILE A 182 11.74 3.93 7.36
C ILE A 182 10.98 2.59 7.41
N THR A 183 11.53 1.60 8.10
CA THR A 183 10.90 0.29 8.31
C THR A 183 9.68 0.43 9.20
N LEU A 184 9.80 1.15 10.32
CA LEU A 184 8.68 1.46 11.22
C LEU A 184 7.57 2.19 10.46
N VAL A 185 7.90 3.22 9.68
CA VAL A 185 6.96 3.96 8.84
C VAL A 185 6.24 3.05 7.86
N CYS A 186 6.94 2.12 7.21
CA CYS A 186 6.33 1.19 6.26
C CYS A 186 5.34 0.23 6.93
N ILE A 187 5.67 -0.25 8.12
CA ILE A 187 4.78 -1.12 8.88
C ILE A 187 3.61 -0.31 9.44
N MET A 188 3.84 0.84 10.06
CA MET A 188 2.80 1.72 10.59
C MET A 188 1.83 2.22 9.50
N LYS A 189 2.31 2.61 8.31
CA LYS A 189 1.44 3.03 7.18
C LYS A 189 0.44 1.94 6.78
N ARG A 190 0.76 0.67 7.03
CA ARG A 190 -0.23 -0.41 6.84
C ARG A 190 -1.34 -0.33 7.89
N TYR A 191 -1.04 0.08 9.11
CA TYR A 191 -2.00 0.22 10.21
C TYR A 191 -2.70 1.60 10.24
N CYS A 192 -2.18 2.62 9.54
CA CYS A 192 -2.71 3.99 9.54
C CYS A 192 -3.23 4.44 8.15
N SER A 193 -4.52 4.74 8.00
CA SER A 193 -4.98 5.76 7.04
C SER A 193 -5.17 7.09 7.78
N PHE A 194 -4.07 7.78 8.08
CA PHE A 194 -4.10 9.04 8.80
C PHE A 194 -4.64 10.15 7.88
N ILE A 195 -5.70 10.82 8.33
CA ILE A 195 -6.29 12.11 7.92
C ILE A 195 -6.10 12.49 6.42
N PRO A 196 -7.19 12.63 5.64
CA PRO A 196 -7.10 13.05 4.24
C PRO A 196 -6.25 14.32 4.01
N ASP A 197 -5.21 14.21 3.18
CA ASP A 197 -4.37 15.35 2.78
C ASP A 197 -5.04 16.14 1.65
N ARG A 198 -5.54 17.34 1.96
CA ARG A 198 -6.23 18.24 1.02
C ARG A 198 -5.40 18.63 -0.21
N ASN A 199 -4.07 18.54 -0.11
CA ASN A 199 -3.16 18.88 -1.21
C ASN A 199 -2.99 17.74 -2.24
N LYS A 200 -3.57 16.57 -1.97
CA LYS A 200 -3.51 15.41 -2.85
C LYS A 200 -4.84 15.14 -3.52
N LYS A 201 -4.81 14.35 -4.60
CA LYS A 201 -6.01 13.82 -5.23
C LYS A 201 -6.72 12.89 -4.24
N LEU A 202 -7.82 13.36 -3.66
CA LEU A 202 -8.63 12.62 -2.71
C LEU A 202 -9.52 11.58 -3.41
N THR A 203 -9.60 10.39 -2.82
CA THR A 203 -10.63 9.40 -3.15
C THR A 203 -12.02 9.90 -2.73
N PHE A 204 -13.09 9.29 -3.23
CA PHE A 204 -14.46 9.65 -2.83
C PHE A 204 -14.66 9.60 -1.31
N HIS A 205 -14.16 8.54 -0.66
CA HIS A 205 -14.27 8.39 0.79
C HIS A 205 -13.50 9.47 1.54
N GLN A 206 -12.29 9.81 1.09
CA GLN A 206 -11.51 10.90 1.68
C GLN A 206 -12.16 12.27 1.49
N LYS A 207 -12.83 12.52 0.36
CA LYS A 207 -13.61 13.76 0.16
C LYS A 207 -14.76 13.84 1.15
N PHE A 208 -15.48 12.74 1.35
CA PHE A 208 -16.56 12.67 2.33
C PHE A 208 -16.04 12.87 3.76
N GLU A 209 -14.90 12.26 4.11
CA GLU A 209 -14.26 12.46 5.41
C GLU A 209 -13.85 13.92 5.64
N VAL A 210 -13.29 14.60 4.62
CA VAL A 210 -13.02 16.04 4.68
C VAL A 210 -14.31 16.85 4.87
N GLU A 211 -15.40 16.49 4.20
CA GLU A 211 -16.69 17.16 4.34
C GLU A 211 -17.29 16.99 5.75
N VAL A 212 -17.14 15.81 6.35
CA VAL A 212 -17.51 15.56 7.74
C VAL A 212 -16.65 16.42 8.68
N MET A 213 -15.34 16.50 8.47
CA MET A 213 -14.44 17.36 9.25
C MET A 213 -14.80 18.84 9.13
N ASP A 214 -15.08 19.33 7.91
CA ASP A 214 -15.51 20.71 7.67
C ASP A 214 -16.86 21.00 8.32
N THR A 215 -17.76 20.02 8.34
CA THR A 215 -19.05 20.15 9.01
C THR A 215 -18.90 20.17 10.53
N LEU A 216 -18.06 19.30 11.10
CA LEU A 216 -17.76 19.34 12.52
C LEU A 216 -17.12 20.67 12.89
N LYS A 217 -16.12 21.14 12.14
CA LYS A 217 -15.50 22.45 12.38
C LYS A 217 -16.51 23.61 12.34
N ARG A 218 -17.50 23.57 11.44
CA ARG A 218 -18.58 24.57 11.41
C ARG A 218 -19.52 24.49 12.60
N LEU A 219 -19.81 23.28 13.09
CA LEU A 219 -20.74 23.05 14.19
C LEU A 219 -20.11 23.29 15.57
N THR A 220 -18.86 22.89 15.74
CA THR A 220 -18.16 22.85 17.03
C THR A 220 -17.03 23.86 17.15
N GLY A 221 -16.71 24.59 16.08
CA GLY A 221 -15.41 25.28 15.98
C GLY A 221 -14.26 24.27 16.00
N ASP A 222 -13.13 24.64 16.62
CA ASP A 222 -11.98 23.75 16.80
C ASP A 222 -12.14 22.77 17.99
N GLN A 223 -13.35 22.61 18.53
CA GLN A 223 -13.65 21.74 19.68
C GLN A 223 -13.92 20.27 19.29
N TYR A 224 -13.15 19.74 18.34
CA TYR A 224 -13.19 18.33 17.97
C TYR A 224 -11.77 17.81 17.74
N SER A 225 -11.56 16.51 17.92
CA SER A 225 -10.29 15.86 17.62
C SER A 225 -10.50 14.64 16.73
N THR A 226 -9.52 14.34 15.88
CA THR A 226 -9.52 13.14 15.04
C THR A 226 -8.59 12.12 15.66
N MET A 227 -9.15 11.00 16.12
CA MET A 227 -8.48 10.07 17.03
C MET A 227 -8.68 8.61 16.61
N TYR A 228 -7.68 7.78 16.85
CA TYR A 228 -7.79 6.33 16.72
C TYR A 228 -8.29 5.72 18.03
N LEU A 229 -9.61 5.76 18.25
CA LEU A 229 -10.22 5.18 19.45
C LEU A 229 -10.06 3.66 19.52
N LEU A 230 -10.04 3.04 18.34
CA LEU A 230 -9.86 1.62 18.14
C LEU A 230 -8.67 1.39 17.20
N PRO A 231 -7.50 0.94 17.71
CA PRO A 231 -6.28 0.81 16.91
C PRO A 231 -6.39 -0.31 15.87
N ASN A 232 -7.33 -1.25 16.06
CA ASN A 232 -7.64 -2.32 15.13
C ASN A 232 -8.53 -1.87 13.96
N HIS A 233 -9.02 -0.62 13.95
CA HIS A 233 -9.77 -0.06 12.83
C HIS A 233 -8.88 0.86 11.99
N PRO A 234 -8.87 0.72 10.65
CA PRO A 234 -7.94 1.44 9.78
C PRO A 234 -8.19 2.96 9.70
N ARG A 235 -9.36 3.40 10.18
CA ARG A 235 -9.85 4.78 10.07
C ARG A 235 -10.09 5.37 11.44
N ALA A 236 -9.57 6.58 11.61
CA ALA A 236 -9.84 7.41 12.76
C ALA A 236 -11.35 7.73 12.87
N ASP A 237 -11.76 8.05 14.09
CA ASP A 237 -13.06 8.61 14.40
C ASP A 237 -12.89 10.09 14.75
N HIS A 238 -13.93 10.89 14.56
CA HIS A 238 -13.92 12.27 15.04
C HIS A 238 -14.66 12.33 16.38
N VAL A 239 -14.02 12.89 17.39
CA VAL A 239 -14.55 12.95 18.74
C VAL A 239 -14.99 14.37 19.05
N VAL A 240 -16.18 14.49 19.61
CA VAL A 240 -16.71 15.74 20.16
C VAL A 240 -17.29 15.47 21.54
N ARG A 241 -17.30 16.48 22.41
CA ARG A 241 -18.14 16.46 23.62
C ARG A 241 -19.43 17.19 23.31
N TRP A 242 -20.53 16.48 23.43
CA TRP A 242 -21.86 17.00 23.14
C TRP A 242 -22.78 16.67 24.31
N ASP A 243 -23.09 17.69 25.09
CA ASP A 243 -23.80 17.56 26.36
C ASP A 243 -25.34 17.46 26.19
N SER A 244 -26.04 17.26 27.30
CA SER A 244 -27.51 17.16 27.33
C SER A 244 -28.23 18.49 27.09
N LYS A 245 -27.51 19.61 27.05
CA LYS A 245 -28.03 20.95 26.74
C LYS A 245 -27.83 21.30 25.26
N ASN A 246 -27.37 20.34 24.45
CA ASN A 246 -27.01 20.48 23.06
C ASN A 246 -25.81 21.42 22.80
N ASP A 247 -24.96 21.63 23.80
CA ASP A 247 -23.77 22.46 23.66
C ASP A 247 -22.53 21.60 23.39
N PHE A 248 -21.62 22.16 22.60
CA PHE A 248 -20.30 21.57 22.38
C PHE A 248 -19.32 22.13 23.40
N SER A 249 -18.52 21.22 23.97
CA SER A 249 -17.48 21.57 24.93
C SER A 249 -16.11 21.18 24.39
N PRO A 250 -15.04 21.92 24.75
CA PRO A 250 -13.69 21.54 24.38
C PRO A 250 -13.31 20.18 24.96
N LEU A 251 -12.56 19.42 24.15
CA LEU A 251 -11.89 18.22 24.61
C LEU A 251 -10.73 18.61 25.53
N PRO A 252 -10.51 17.91 26.65
CA PRO A 252 -9.31 18.08 27.46
C PRO A 252 -8.03 17.93 26.62
N ASP A 253 -7.01 18.75 26.85
CA ASP A 253 -5.78 18.76 26.03
C ASP A 253 -5.03 17.43 26.08
N ASP A 254 -4.99 16.79 27.25
CA ASP A 254 -4.40 15.47 27.46
C ASP A 254 -5.14 14.39 26.66
N PHE A 255 -6.47 14.46 26.62
CA PHE A 255 -7.28 13.57 25.81
C PHE A 255 -7.07 13.84 24.32
N ALA A 256 -7.13 15.09 23.88
CA ALA A 256 -6.96 15.46 22.48
C ALA A 256 -5.54 15.19 21.94
N ALA A 257 -4.53 15.21 22.81
CA ALA A 257 -3.14 14.90 22.52
C ALA A 257 -2.80 13.40 22.60
N THR A 258 -3.78 12.53 22.83
CA THR A 258 -3.56 11.07 22.87
C THR A 258 -2.88 10.62 21.57
N GLU A 259 -1.72 9.97 21.71
CA GLU A 259 -0.97 9.49 20.55
C GLU A 259 -1.79 8.47 19.75
N PRO A 260 -1.82 8.59 18.40
CA PRO A 260 -2.44 7.58 17.56
C PRO A 260 -1.88 6.19 17.87
N PHE A 261 -2.76 5.19 17.97
CA PHE A 261 -2.39 3.79 18.22
C PHE A 261 -1.81 3.49 19.62
N ALA A 262 -1.95 4.40 20.59
CA ALA A 262 -1.56 4.18 21.99
C ALA A 262 -2.38 3.07 22.72
N GLY A 263 -3.36 2.46 22.05
CA GLY A 263 -4.23 1.41 22.57
C GLY A 263 -5.71 1.76 22.45
N LEU A 264 -6.56 1.08 23.23
CA LEU A 264 -7.99 1.39 23.29
C LEU A 264 -8.19 2.68 24.10
N VAL A 265 -8.73 3.72 23.47
CA VAL A 265 -9.01 5.00 24.14
C VAL A 265 -10.42 4.97 24.71
N ARG A 266 -10.56 4.84 26.02
CA ARG A 266 -11.88 4.85 26.69
C ARG A 266 -12.46 6.26 26.75
N SER A 267 -13.78 6.34 26.64
CA SER A 267 -14.48 7.58 26.87
C SER A 267 -14.30 8.06 28.33
N PRO A 268 -13.88 9.32 28.55
CA PRO A 268 -13.81 9.89 29.90
C PRO A 268 -15.20 10.12 30.53
N GLY A 269 -16.28 10.17 29.74
CA GLY A 269 -17.61 10.51 30.23
C GLY A 269 -18.75 10.18 29.25
N PRO A 270 -20.01 10.28 29.69
CA PRO A 270 -21.17 9.96 28.85
C PRO A 270 -21.44 10.99 27.73
N ASP A 271 -20.81 12.16 27.81
CA ASP A 271 -20.93 13.28 26.88
C ASP A 271 -20.03 13.15 25.64
N TYR A 272 -19.19 12.12 25.55
CA TYR A 272 -18.30 11.92 24.41
C TYR A 272 -18.99 11.17 23.28
N VAL A 273 -18.96 11.79 22.10
CA VAL A 273 -19.57 11.29 20.88
C VAL A 273 -18.48 10.93 19.89
N ALA A 274 -18.54 9.71 19.38
CA ALA A 274 -17.67 9.26 18.29
C ALA A 274 -18.44 9.38 16.97
N VAL A 275 -18.04 10.34 16.13
CA VAL A 275 -18.60 10.55 14.80
C VAL A 275 -17.85 9.66 13.82
N VAL A 276 -18.58 8.70 13.24
CA VAL A 276 -18.05 7.64 12.38
C VAL A 276 -18.45 7.91 10.93
N PRO A 277 -17.53 8.39 10.07
CA PRO A 277 -17.83 8.63 8.66
C PRO A 277 -17.92 7.29 7.90
N VAL A 278 -19.10 7.00 7.34
CA VAL A 278 -19.36 5.79 6.55
C VAL A 278 -19.82 6.13 5.12
N THR A 279 -19.34 5.36 4.14
CA THR A 279 -19.72 5.51 2.73
C THR A 279 -20.54 4.32 2.24
N ARG A 280 -21.14 4.42 1.03
CA ARG A 280 -22.04 3.38 0.49
C ARG A 280 -21.46 1.96 0.51
N ASN A 281 -20.15 1.81 0.35
CA ASN A 281 -19.48 0.50 0.39
C ASN A 281 -19.46 -0.14 1.78
N MET A 282 -19.92 0.57 2.81
CA MET A 282 -20.01 0.10 4.20
C MET A 282 -21.44 -0.36 4.56
N PHE A 283 -22.35 -0.32 3.59
CA PHE A 283 -23.71 -0.83 3.68
C PHE A 283 -23.87 -2.09 2.84
N LEU A 284 -24.77 -2.97 3.25
CA LEU A 284 -25.18 -4.12 2.45
C LEU A 284 -25.86 -3.63 1.17
N LYS A 285 -25.45 -4.18 0.01
CA LYS A 285 -25.91 -3.74 -1.31
C LYS A 285 -27.45 -3.74 -1.45
N ASN A 286 -28.11 -4.69 -0.80
CA ASN A 286 -29.57 -4.87 -0.77
C ASN A 286 -30.17 -4.79 0.66
N GLY A 287 -29.38 -4.36 1.65
CA GLY A 287 -29.90 -4.12 2.99
C GLY A 287 -30.53 -2.73 3.03
N ASN A 288 -31.67 -2.60 3.69
CA ASN A 288 -32.35 -1.31 3.92
C ASN A 288 -31.51 -0.41 4.84
N ASP A 289 -30.41 0.13 4.31
CA ASP A 289 -29.39 0.90 5.05
C ASP A 289 -28.75 0.12 6.21
N GLU A 290 -28.67 -1.21 6.08
CA GLU A 290 -27.95 -2.06 7.02
C GLU A 290 -26.44 -1.98 6.80
N LEU A 291 -25.69 -1.75 7.88
CA LEU A 291 -24.24 -1.70 7.86
C LEU A 291 -23.62 -3.10 7.71
N MET A 292 -22.48 -3.17 7.03
CA MET A 292 -21.67 -4.39 6.99
C MET A 292 -21.14 -4.76 8.39
N GLY A 293 -20.84 -6.05 8.59
CA GLY A 293 -20.43 -6.60 9.88
C GLY A 293 -19.26 -5.85 10.53
N GLU A 294 -18.27 -5.42 9.73
CA GLU A 294 -17.13 -4.62 10.22
C GLU A 294 -17.57 -3.32 10.90
N CYS A 295 -18.48 -2.56 10.28
CA CYS A 295 -19.01 -1.32 10.84
C CYS A 295 -19.89 -1.56 12.07
N VAL A 296 -20.69 -2.63 12.05
CA VAL A 296 -21.49 -3.04 13.21
C VAL A 296 -20.59 -3.38 14.41
N VAL A 297 -19.48 -4.09 14.18
CA VAL A 297 -18.49 -4.41 15.21
C VAL A 297 -17.82 -3.14 15.72
N LYS A 298 -17.41 -2.21 14.83
CA LYS A 298 -16.84 -0.91 15.24
C LYS A 298 -17.77 -0.16 16.19
N ILE A 299 -19.04 -0.02 15.83
CA ILE A 299 -20.06 0.68 16.62
C ILE A 299 -20.25 0.01 17.99
N ARG A 300 -20.28 -1.33 18.04
CA ARG A 300 -20.37 -2.07 19.32
C ARG A 300 -19.15 -1.86 20.20
N GLN A 301 -17.96 -1.87 19.62
CA GLN A 301 -16.71 -1.62 20.34
C GLN A 301 -16.66 -0.19 20.89
N LEU A 302 -17.06 0.81 20.12
CA LEU A 302 -17.14 2.21 20.58
C LEU A 302 -18.12 2.37 21.76
N LYS A 303 -19.29 1.72 21.69
CA LYS A 303 -20.24 1.68 22.83
C LYS A 303 -19.64 1.03 24.06
N ALA A 304 -18.91 -0.08 23.89
CA ALA A 304 -18.23 -0.77 24.99
C ALA A 304 -17.09 0.06 25.62
N LEU A 305 -16.53 1.01 24.87
CA LEU A 305 -15.57 2.00 25.37
C LEU A 305 -16.22 3.22 26.01
N GLY A 306 -17.56 3.32 26.03
CA GLY A 306 -18.31 4.41 26.67
C GLY A 306 -18.64 5.58 25.76
N TYR A 307 -18.39 5.49 24.45
CA TYR A 307 -18.80 6.54 23.50
C TYR A 307 -20.24 6.37 23.06
N ARG A 308 -20.86 7.49 22.67
CA ARG A 308 -22.08 7.51 21.88
C ARG A 308 -21.72 7.60 20.39
N PRO A 309 -21.76 6.50 19.62
CA PRO A 309 -21.42 6.55 18.20
C PRO A 309 -22.54 7.22 17.39
N VAL A 310 -22.16 8.16 16.53
CA VAL A 310 -23.03 8.79 15.52
C VAL A 310 -22.48 8.41 14.15
N VAL A 311 -23.26 7.63 13.41
CA VAL A 311 -22.91 7.20 12.07
C VAL A 311 -23.32 8.29 11.08
N ASN A 312 -22.34 8.90 10.41
CA ASN A 312 -22.61 9.90 9.38
C ASN A 312 -22.42 9.24 8.01
N HIS A 313 -23.48 9.19 7.21
CA HIS A 313 -23.47 8.54 5.91
C HIS A 313 -23.86 9.47 4.79
N CYS A 314 -23.16 9.36 3.67
CA CYS A 314 -23.56 10.00 2.42
C CYS A 314 -24.66 9.14 1.75
N GLN A 315 -25.88 9.67 1.65
CA GLN A 315 -26.88 9.13 0.72
C GLN A 315 -26.52 9.60 -0.69
N ASN A 316 -25.90 8.74 -1.49
CA ASN A 316 -25.84 8.98 -2.93
C ASN A 316 -27.28 8.95 -3.47
N LYS A 317 -27.77 10.10 -3.95
CA LYS A 317 -28.72 10.12 -5.06
C LYS A 317 -27.99 9.74 -6.34
#